data_AF-A0AAD9MGL6-F1
#
_entry.id   AF-A0AAD9MGL6-F1
#
_cell.length_a   1.000
_cell.length_b   1.000
_cell.length_c   1.000
_cell.angle_alpha   90.00
_cell.angle_beta   90.00
_cell.angle_gamma   90.00
#
_symmetry.space_group_name_H-M   'P 1'
#
loop_
_entity.id
_entity.type
_entity.pdbx_description
1 polymer ?
#
loop_
_entity_poly.entity_id
_entity_poly.type
_entity_poly.pdbx_seq_one_letter_code
_entity_poly.pdbx_strand_id
1 'polypeptide(L)'
;MHSDVIAALMAGEKHVPFRNSKLTHLLQGSLTAASSKALMFVHVAPEAASTQETLCTLRFGAKAAAVQLGGPKRNVRGLIAASD
;
A
#
# COMPACT_ATOMS: atom_id res chain seq x y z
N MET A 1 9.34 -1.47 13.69
CA MET A 1 8.03 -1.52 12.98
C MET A 1 7.88 -2.86 12.27
N HIS A 2 7.07 -3.78 12.81
CA HIS A 2 6.70 -5.02 12.10
C HIS A 2 5.53 -4.66 11.17
N SER A 3 5.79 -4.64 9.87
CA SER A 3 4.81 -4.25 8.86
C SER A 3 4.20 -5.49 8.21
N ASP A 4 3.41 -6.25 8.97
CA ASP A 4 2.93 -7.59 8.60
C ASP A 4 2.27 -7.63 7.22
N VAL A 5 1.41 -6.64 6.93
CA VAL A 5 0.68 -6.54 5.66
C VAL A 5 1.62 -6.24 4.49
N ILE A 6 2.48 -5.23 4.62
CA ILE A 6 3.41 -4.85 3.53
C ILE A 6 4.43 -5.97 3.28
N ALA A 7 4.92 -6.61 4.34
CA ALA A 7 5.86 -7.72 4.23
C ALA A 7 5.22 -8.91 3.51
N ALA A 8 4.02 -9.32 3.91
CA ALA A 8 3.28 -10.41 3.26
C ALA A 8 2.94 -10.08 1.79
N LEU A 9 2.58 -8.83 1.50
CA LEU A 9 2.35 -8.37 0.12
C LEU A 9 3.61 -8.42 -0.75
N MET A 10 4.75 -7.95 -0.22
CA MET A 10 6.04 -8.04 -0.92
C MET A 10 6.46 -9.49 -1.17
N ALA A 11 6.22 -10.38 -0.20
CA ALA A 11 6.54 -11.79 -0.31
C ALA A 11 5.57 -12.56 -1.22
N GLY A 12 4.50 -11.92 -1.70
CA GLY A 12 3.48 -12.56 -2.53
C GLY A 12 2.71 -13.65 -1.79
N GLU A 13 2.57 -13.52 -0.46
CA GLU A 13 1.88 -14.52 0.35
C GLU A 13 0.40 -14.62 -0.03
N LYS A 14 -0.11 -15.86 -0.03
CA LYS A 14 -1.54 -16.12 -0.28
C LYS A 14 -2.43 -15.52 0.80
N HIS A 15 -1.95 -15.51 2.05
CA HIS A 15 -2.67 -14.92 3.18
C HIS A 15 -1.99 -13.63 3.61
N VAL A 16 -2.70 -12.51 3.49
CA VAL A 16 -2.23 -11.21 3.97
C VAL A 16 -3.11 -10.78 5.14
N PRO A 17 -2.55 -10.44 6.32
CA PRO A 17 -3.31 -10.21 7.55
C PRO A 17 -3.93 -8.81 7.62
N PHE A 18 -4.75 -8.45 6.62
CA PHE A 18 -5.43 -7.14 6.57
C PHE A 18 -6.35 -6.88 7.77
N ARG A 19 -6.76 -7.93 8.50
CA ARG A 19 -7.63 -7.83 9.68
C ARG A 19 -6.92 -7.46 10.99
N ASN A 20 -5.59 -7.38 10.98
CA ASN A 20 -4.84 -6.97 12.18
C ASN A 20 -5.16 -5.53 12.59
N SER A 21 -5.63 -4.69 11.67
CA SER A 21 -6.13 -3.35 11.99
C SER A 21 -7.32 -2.95 11.11
N LYS A 22 -8.19 -2.09 11.62
CA LYS A 22 -9.30 -1.52 10.83
C LYS A 22 -8.79 -0.71 9.63
N LEU A 23 -7.66 -0.02 9.79
CA LEU A 23 -7.01 0.75 8.72
C LEU A 23 -6.61 -0.17 7.55
N THR A 24 -5.87 -1.24 7.83
CA THR A 24 -5.43 -2.19 6.80
C THR A 24 -6.61 -2.92 6.16
N HIS A 25 -7.68 -3.17 6.90
CA HIS A 25 -8.90 -3.77 6.36
C HIS A 25 -9.58 -2.86 5.32
N LEU A 26 -9.70 -1.56 5.63
CA LEU A 26 -10.23 -0.58 4.66
C LEU A 26 -9.32 -0.43 3.43
N LEU A 27 -8.00 -0.47 3.63
CA LEU A 27 -7.03 -0.35 2.55
C LEU A 27 -6.86 -1.62 1.71
N GLN A 28 -7.45 -2.75 2.11
CA GLN A 28 -7.31 -4.02 1.42
C GLN A 28 -7.66 -3.90 -0.07
N GLY A 29 -8.76 -3.22 -0.42
CA GLY A 29 -9.13 -3.01 -1.82
C GLY A 29 -8.06 -2.23 -2.59
N SER A 30 -7.53 -1.16 -2.01
CA SER A 30 -6.51 -0.32 -2.65
C SER A 30 -5.14 -1.00 -2.77
N LEU A 31 -4.80 -1.91 -1.86
CA LEU A 31 -3.51 -2.61 -1.80
C LEU A 31 -3.53 -4.00 -2.44
N THR A 32 -4.66 -4.46 -2.95
CA THR A 32 -4.76 -5.79 -3.62
C THR A 32 -5.46 -5.74 -4.96
N ALA A 33 -6.29 -4.73 -5.23
CA ALA A 33 -6.96 -4.65 -6.53
C ALA A 33 -5.93 -4.40 -7.62
N ALA A 34 -5.93 -5.28 -8.63
CA ALA A 34 -5.05 -5.17 -9.78
C ALA A 34 -5.20 -3.87 -10.58
N SER A 35 -6.28 -3.10 -10.40
CA SER A 35 -6.46 -1.79 -11.04
C SER A 35 -6.18 -0.60 -10.13
N SER A 36 -5.73 -0.82 -8.90
CA SER A 36 -5.50 0.25 -7.93
C SER A 36 -4.11 0.85 -8.09
N LYS A 37 -4.01 2.16 -7.82
CA LYS A 37 -2.74 2.87 -7.68
C LYS A 37 -2.68 3.41 -6.27
N ALA A 38 -1.55 3.19 -5.60
CA ALA A 38 -1.29 3.71 -4.27
C ALA A 38 -0.13 4.71 -4.32
N LEU A 39 -0.32 5.86 -3.68
CA LEU A 39 0.75 6.83 -3.40
C LEU A 39 0.91 6.91 -1.89
N MET A 40 2.15 6.87 -1.41
CA MET A 40 2.46 6.99 0.00
C MET A 40 3.40 8.18 0.22
N PHE A 41 3.02 9.07 1.14
CA PHE A 41 3.90 10.13 1.63
C PHE A 41 4.63 9.65 2.88
N VAL A 42 5.95 9.87 2.92
CA VAL A 42 6.81 9.47 4.02
C VAL A 42 7.35 10.75 4.66
N HIS A 43 6.81 11.10 5.83
CA HIS A 43 7.26 12.28 6.57
C HIS A 43 8.33 11.85 7.57
N VAL A 44 9.47 12.54 7.56
CA VAL A 44 10.63 12.25 8.41
C VAL A 44 11.12 13.53 9.08
N ALA A 45 11.78 13.35 10.21
CA ALA A 45 12.33 14.44 11.02
C ALA A 45 13.87 14.49 10.83
N PRO A 46 14.46 15.65 10.55
CA PRO A 46 15.91 15.78 10.28
C PRO A 46 16.78 15.77 11.54
N GLU A 47 16.18 15.83 12.73
CA GLU A 47 16.91 15.92 14.00
C GLU A 47 17.66 14.63 14.33
N ALA A 48 18.88 14.75 14.85
CA ALA A 48 19.73 13.60 15.19
C ALA A 48 19.06 12.66 16.21
N ALA A 49 18.28 13.19 17.15
CA ALA A 49 17.51 12.42 18.13
C ALA A 49 16.46 11.50 17.47
N SER A 50 15.98 11.86 16.28
CA SER A 50 14.95 11.13 15.53
C SER A 50 15.53 10.18 14.49
N THR A 51 16.85 10.09 14.34
CA THR A 51 17.53 9.31 13.29
C THR A 51 17.02 7.87 13.20
N GLN A 52 16.87 7.20 14.35
CA GLN A 52 16.44 5.79 14.38
C GLN A 52 15.01 5.61 13.87
N GLU A 53 14.09 6.48 14.27
CA GLU A 53 12.69 6.44 13.83
C GLU A 53 12.54 6.86 12.38
N THR A 54 13.34 7.84 11.93
CA THR A 54 13.45 8.24 10.54
C THR A 54 13.92 7.06 9.68
N LEU A 55 14.96 6.33 10.09
CA LEU A 55 15.41 5.12 9.39
C LEU A 55 14.35 4.03 9.34
N CYS A 56 13.62 3.80 10.44
CA CYS A 56 12.50 2.86 10.46
C CYS A 56 11.41 3.26 9.45
N THR A 57 11.06 4.54 9.40
CA THR A 57 10.03 5.10 8.50
C THR A 57 10.46 5.01 7.03
N LEU A 58 11.72 5.34 6.72
CA LEU A 58 12.28 5.21 5.37
C LEU A 58 12.33 3.75 4.91
N ARG A 59 12.75 2.83 5.78
CA ARG A 59 12.75 1.38 5.48
C ARG A 59 11.35 0.86 5.21
N PHE A 60 10.35 1.32 5.94
CA PHE A 60 8.96 0.97 5.69
C PHE A 60 8.48 1.52 4.33
N GLY A 61 8.78 2.78 4.02
CA GLY A 61 8.45 3.38 2.72
C GLY A 61 9.08 2.62 1.54
N ALA A 62 10.36 2.24 1.66
CA ALA A 62 11.04 1.46 0.64
C ALA A 62 10.38 0.08 0.40
N LYS A 63 9.94 -0.59 1.49
CA LYS A 63 9.19 -1.84 1.40
C LYS A 63 7.84 -1.64 0.70
N ALA A 64 7.08 -0.61 1.10
CA ALA A 64 5.79 -0.32 0.50
C ALA A 64 5.90 -0.02 -1.00
N ALA A 65 6.95 0.69 -1.42
CA ALA A 65 7.22 1.00 -2.83
C ALA A 65 7.55 -0.24 -3.68
N ALA A 66 8.07 -1.31 -3.07
CA ALA A 66 8.40 -2.55 -3.76
C ALA A 66 7.20 -3.51 -3.94
N VAL A 67 6.04 -3.20 -3.36
CA VAL A 67 4.83 -4.00 -3.53
C VAL A 67 4.31 -3.89 -4.96
N GLN A 68 4.19 -5.03 -5.63
CA GLN A 68 3.62 -5.10 -6.98
C GLN A 68 2.10 -5.21 -6.91
N LEU A 69 1.44 -4.07 -7.05
CA LEU A 69 0.02 -4.01 -7.36
C LEU A 69 -0.11 -4.27 -8.86
N GLY A 70 -0.92 -5.25 -9.28
CA GLY A 70 -1.02 -5.69 -10.67
C GLY A 70 -1.26 -4.57 -11.70
N GLY A 71 -1.14 -4.88 -12.99
CA GLY A 71 -1.27 -3.90 -14.06
C GLY A 71 -2.67 -3.24 -14.14
N PRO A 72 -2.76 -1.92 -14.32
CA PRO A 72 -4.02 -1.19 -14.23
C PRO A 72 -5.03 -1.64 -15.29
N LYS A 73 -6.22 -2.08 -14.86
CA LYS A 73 -7.35 -2.35 -15.75
C LYS A 73 -8.23 -1.11 -15.87
N ARG A 74 -8.40 -0.59 -17.09
CA ARG A 74 -9.30 0.54 -17.38
C ARG A 74 -10.76 0.10 -17.20
N ASN A 75 -11.50 0.74 -16.32
CA ASN A 75 -12.93 0.48 -16.16
C ASN A 75 -13.74 1.31 -17.18
N VAL A 76 -14.27 0.67 -18.22
CA VAL A 76 -14.98 1.33 -19.34
C VAL A 76 -16.50 1.43 -19.10
N ARG A 77 -17.03 0.89 -17.99
CA ARG A 77 -18.49 0.83 -17.74
C ARG A 77 -19.19 2.18 -17.58
N GLY A 78 -18.48 3.28 -17.32
CA GLY A 78 -19.08 4.61 -17.17
C GLY A 78 -19.33 5.38 -18.48
N LEU A 79 -18.74 4.95 -19.60
CA LEU A 79 -18.86 5.67 -20.88
C LEU A 79 -20.03 5.22 -21.75
N ILE A 80 -20.60 4.04 -21.51
CA ILE A 80 -21.70 3.47 -22.30
C ILE A 80 -23.10 3.76 -21.72
N ALA A 81 -23.19 4.20 -20.46
CA ALA A 81 -24.45 4.43 -19.77
C ALA A 81 -25.00 5.88 -19.90
N ALA A 82 -24.37 6.72 -20.72
CA ALA A 82 -24.79 8.11 -20.95
C ALA A 82 -25.51 8.32 -22.29
N SER A 83 -26.01 7.24 -22.92
CA SER A 83 -26.55 7.26 -24.29
C SER A 83 -27.93 6.62 -24.47
N ASP A 84 -28.63 6.25 -23.39
CA ASP A 84 -30.04 5.81 -23.42
C ASP A 84 -30.87 6.59 -22.39
#